data_AF-A0A1E5UWR2-F1
#
_entry.id   AF-A0A1E5UWR2-F1
#
_cell.length_a   1.000
_cell.length_b   1.000
_cell.length_c   1.000
_cell.angle_alpha   90.00
_cell.angle_beta   90.00
_cell.angle_gamma   90.00
#
_symmetry.space_group_name_H-M   'P 1'
#
loop_
_entity.id
_entity.type
_entity.pdbx_description
1 polymer ?
#
loop_
_entity_poly.entity_id
_entity_poly.type
_entity_poly.pdbx_seq_one_letter_code
_entity_poly.pdbx_strand_id
1 'polypeptide(L)'
;MASLLDAQLELWHNTFAYVKSMALKTAMDLQIADAIHDHGNAATLPQIVSKVRLHPSKIPCLRRLLRVLTVTGIFTVQNPPPDGGELVYGLTPASQLLVGSAAPNLTPFLTLVLRSNVFMSPFLGLGTWFQHELLPDTSLIEMTHGQSLWDMADHNPAFAAVFNEGMVSDSRFIMDIVIKEYGHVFQGISSLMDVAGGLGEAAQAISKAFPHVKCSVLDLSHVVTKAPAGTNVNYITGNMFEYVAPANAVFLKWVLHDWGDDDCVKILKNCKKAIPPRDAGGKVIILDIVIGAGPSDLKHKETQVLFDLFIMCVNGIERDEQEWKKIIFDAGFNDYKIIPVLGVRSIIEAYP
;
A
#
# COMPACT_ATOMS: atom_id res chain seq x y z
N MET A 1 6.13 -7.44 -41.00
CA MET A 1 4.68 -7.59 -40.78
C MET A 1 4.39 -8.23 -39.42
N ALA A 2 5.00 -9.39 -39.08
CA ALA A 2 4.92 -9.97 -37.73
C ALA A 2 5.35 -8.99 -36.63
N SER A 3 6.51 -8.32 -36.80
CA SER A 3 6.99 -7.30 -35.84
C SER A 3 6.07 -6.09 -35.66
N LEU A 4 5.26 -5.74 -36.66
CA LEU A 4 4.28 -4.65 -36.56
C LEU A 4 3.02 -5.10 -35.80
N LEU A 5 2.62 -6.36 -35.97
CA LEU A 5 1.50 -6.94 -35.23
C LEU A 5 1.87 -7.14 -33.75
N ASP A 6 3.09 -7.56 -33.45
CA ASP A 6 3.58 -7.67 -32.07
C ASP A 6 3.66 -6.30 -31.39
N ALA A 7 4.17 -5.28 -32.10
CA ALA A 7 4.16 -3.90 -31.60
C ALA A 7 2.74 -3.36 -31.37
N GLN A 8 1.79 -3.66 -32.27
CA GLN A 8 0.39 -3.29 -32.09
C GLN A 8 -0.24 -3.98 -30.88
N LEU A 9 0.04 -5.27 -30.69
CA LEU A 9 -0.43 -6.04 -29.55
C LEU A 9 0.06 -5.42 -28.24
N GLU A 10 1.34 -5.03 -28.17
CA GLU A 10 1.92 -4.37 -27.01
C GLU A 10 1.22 -3.03 -26.71
N LEU A 11 0.97 -2.20 -27.72
CA LEU A 11 0.25 -0.94 -27.55
C LEU A 11 -1.19 -1.18 -27.05
N TRP A 12 -1.88 -2.18 -27.56
CA TRP A 12 -3.23 -2.53 -27.11
C TRP A 12 -3.23 -3.10 -25.68
N HIS A 13 -2.22 -3.89 -25.32
CA HIS A 13 -2.08 -4.43 -23.97
C HIS A 13 -2.01 -3.32 -22.92
N ASN A 14 -1.18 -2.31 -23.19
CA ASN A 14 -1.03 -1.14 -22.33
C ASN A 14 -2.28 -0.25 -22.36
N THR A 15 -2.85 0.01 -23.54
CA THR A 15 -4.06 0.84 -23.70
C THR A 15 -5.24 0.30 -22.88
N PHE A 16 -5.43 -1.02 -22.84
CA PHE A 16 -6.53 -1.65 -22.10
C PHE A 16 -6.16 -2.05 -20.67
N ALA A 17 -4.98 -1.71 -20.16
CA ALA A 17 -4.54 -2.08 -18.81
C ALA A 17 -5.48 -1.52 -17.73
N TYR A 18 -6.00 -0.30 -17.89
CA TYR A 18 -6.96 0.29 -16.94
C TYR A 18 -8.25 -0.53 -16.81
N VAL A 19 -8.65 -1.24 -17.88
CA VAL A 19 -9.84 -2.12 -17.87
C VAL A 19 -9.62 -3.29 -16.90
N LYS A 20 -8.37 -3.77 -16.72
CA LYS A 20 -8.04 -4.78 -15.71
C LYS A 20 -8.32 -4.26 -14.30
N SER A 21 -7.89 -3.03 -13.99
CA SER A 21 -8.14 -2.37 -12.70
C SER A 21 -9.64 -2.15 -12.47
N MET A 22 -10.38 -1.72 -13.49
CA MET A 22 -11.83 -1.55 -13.39
C MET A 22 -12.58 -2.88 -13.24
N ALA A 23 -12.07 -3.95 -13.86
CA ALA A 23 -12.63 -5.28 -13.68
C ALA A 23 -12.45 -5.77 -12.23
N LEU A 24 -11.25 -5.57 -11.66
CA LEU A 24 -10.96 -5.90 -10.26
C LEU A 24 -11.86 -5.09 -9.31
N LYS A 25 -11.92 -3.77 -9.50
CA LYS A 25 -12.82 -2.89 -8.75
C LYS A 25 -14.26 -3.37 -8.81
N THR A 26 -14.76 -3.72 -10.00
CA THR A 26 -16.13 -4.20 -10.17
C THR A 26 -16.36 -5.53 -9.45
N ALA A 27 -15.37 -6.43 -9.43
CA ALA A 27 -15.46 -7.67 -8.68
C ALA A 27 -15.58 -7.43 -7.17
N MET A 28 -14.86 -6.42 -6.65
CA MET A 28 -14.99 -5.98 -5.25
C MET A 28 -16.36 -5.33 -5.00
N ASP A 29 -16.87 -4.50 -5.92
CA ASP A 29 -18.19 -3.85 -5.84
C ASP A 29 -19.33 -4.86 -5.76
N LEU A 30 -19.19 -5.97 -6.49
CA LEU A 30 -20.15 -7.04 -6.52
C LEU A 30 -19.89 -8.12 -5.47
N GLN A 31 -18.82 -8.02 -4.67
CA GLN A 31 -18.42 -9.03 -3.67
C GLN A 31 -18.30 -10.45 -4.27
N ILE A 32 -17.68 -10.54 -5.46
CA ILE A 32 -17.56 -11.82 -6.17
C ILE A 32 -16.71 -12.83 -5.39
N ALA A 33 -15.64 -12.37 -4.73
CA ALA A 33 -14.77 -13.25 -3.94
C ALA A 33 -15.53 -13.89 -2.76
N ASP A 34 -16.32 -13.10 -2.03
CA ASP A 34 -17.19 -13.60 -0.96
C ASP A 34 -18.24 -14.58 -1.50
N ALA A 35 -18.88 -14.26 -2.63
CA ALA A 35 -19.85 -15.15 -3.27
C ALA A 35 -19.27 -16.53 -3.64
N ILE A 36 -18.02 -16.59 -4.09
CA ILE A 36 -17.31 -17.84 -4.38
C ILE A 36 -16.89 -18.53 -3.08
N HIS A 37 -16.39 -17.77 -2.09
CA HIS A 37 -15.97 -18.28 -0.79
C HIS A 37 -17.11 -18.99 -0.06
N ASP A 38 -18.30 -18.38 -0.04
CA ASP A 38 -19.54 -18.91 0.55
C ASP A 38 -19.97 -20.29 0.00
N HIS A 39 -19.47 -20.66 -1.18
CA HIS A 39 -19.74 -21.94 -1.84
C HIS A 39 -18.57 -22.93 -1.70
N GLY A 40 -17.65 -22.71 -0.75
CA GLY A 40 -16.50 -23.60 -0.53
C GLY A 40 -15.33 -23.32 -1.46
N ASN A 41 -15.09 -22.04 -1.78
CA ASN A 41 -14.03 -21.54 -2.67
C ASN A 41 -14.15 -21.93 -4.16
N ALA A 42 -15.27 -22.54 -4.56
CA ALA A 42 -15.59 -22.85 -5.94
C ALA A 42 -17.09 -22.65 -6.18
N ALA A 43 -17.46 -21.93 -7.25
CA ALA A 43 -18.85 -21.62 -7.55
C ALA A 43 -19.13 -21.54 -9.06
N THR A 44 -20.31 -21.99 -9.48
CA THR A 44 -20.82 -21.78 -10.83
C THR A 44 -21.37 -20.35 -11.01
N LEU A 45 -21.61 -19.93 -12.26
CA LEU A 45 -22.16 -18.60 -12.53
C LEU A 45 -23.53 -18.37 -11.85
N PRO A 46 -24.51 -19.29 -11.88
CA PRO A 46 -25.75 -19.16 -11.12
C PRO A 46 -25.53 -19.03 -9.60
N GLN A 47 -24.60 -19.79 -9.03
CA GLN A 47 -24.27 -19.71 -7.61
C GLN A 47 -23.73 -18.31 -7.24
N ILE A 48 -22.83 -17.76 -8.06
CA ILE A 48 -22.34 -16.38 -7.88
C ILE A 48 -23.50 -15.38 -8.02
N VAL A 49 -24.32 -15.49 -9.08
CA VAL A 49 -25.46 -14.61 -9.34
C VAL A 49 -26.47 -14.63 -8.20
N SER A 50 -26.64 -15.75 -7.50
CA SER A 50 -27.55 -15.86 -6.35
C SER A 50 -27.12 -15.02 -5.13
N LYS A 51 -25.83 -14.64 -5.06
CA LYS A 51 -25.24 -13.89 -3.94
C LYS A 51 -24.98 -12.43 -4.26
N VAL A 52 -24.64 -12.12 -5.52
CA VAL A 52 -24.27 -10.75 -5.91
C VAL A 52 -25.50 -9.92 -6.31
N ARG A 53 -25.46 -8.62 -6.03
CA ARG A 53 -26.49 -7.68 -6.48
C ARG A 53 -26.29 -7.33 -7.96
N LEU A 54 -26.95 -8.07 -8.85
CA LEU A 54 -26.85 -7.88 -10.30
C LEU A 54 -28.23 -7.84 -10.96
N HIS A 55 -28.43 -6.90 -11.89
CA HIS A 55 -29.64 -6.88 -12.72
C HIS A 55 -29.65 -8.09 -13.68
N PRO A 56 -30.76 -8.84 -13.83
CA PRO A 56 -30.80 -10.06 -14.64
C PRO A 56 -30.31 -9.88 -16.09
N SER A 57 -30.60 -8.74 -16.73
CA SER A 57 -30.13 -8.43 -18.10
C SER A 57 -28.61 -8.29 -18.23
N LYS A 58 -27.87 -8.22 -17.10
CA LYS A 58 -26.41 -8.07 -17.06
C LYS A 58 -25.68 -9.37 -16.75
N ILE A 59 -26.38 -10.48 -16.52
CA ILE A 59 -25.76 -11.81 -16.31
C ILE A 59 -24.78 -12.18 -17.45
N PRO A 60 -25.10 -11.97 -18.75
CA PRO A 60 -24.15 -12.22 -19.83
C PRO A 60 -22.89 -11.34 -19.75
N CYS A 61 -23.02 -10.12 -19.23
CA CYS A 61 -21.90 -9.20 -19.02
C CYS A 61 -21.01 -9.65 -17.86
N LEU A 62 -21.58 -10.20 -16.77
CA LEU A 62 -20.81 -10.75 -15.66
C LEU A 62 -19.87 -11.87 -16.13
N ARG A 63 -20.33 -12.74 -17.05
CA ARG A 63 -19.46 -13.77 -17.64
C ARG A 63 -18.25 -13.18 -18.37
N ARG A 64 -18.40 -12.02 -19.03
CA ARG A 64 -17.29 -11.33 -19.71
C ARG A 64 -16.31 -10.73 -18.69
N LEU A 65 -16.83 -10.15 -17.60
CA LEU A 65 -16.02 -9.65 -16.48
C LEU A 65 -15.19 -10.77 -15.86
N LEU A 66 -15.82 -11.89 -15.51
CA LEU A 66 -15.14 -13.06 -14.94
C LEU A 66 -14.07 -13.61 -15.87
N ARG A 67 -14.29 -13.60 -17.20
CA ARG A 67 -13.27 -14.02 -18.17
C ARG A 67 -12.00 -13.18 -18.09
N VAL A 68 -12.14 -11.86 -17.97
CA VAL A 68 -10.97 -10.96 -17.78
C VAL A 68 -10.25 -11.36 -16.51
N LEU A 69 -10.97 -11.45 -15.39
CA LEU A 69 -10.40 -11.75 -14.08
C LEU A 69 -9.76 -13.14 -13.99
N THR A 70 -10.25 -14.11 -14.77
CA THR A 70 -9.63 -15.44 -14.85
C THR A 70 -8.37 -15.44 -15.69
N VAL A 71 -8.37 -14.74 -16.83
CA VAL A 71 -7.19 -14.65 -17.72
C VAL A 71 -6.08 -13.81 -17.08
N THR A 72 -6.43 -12.80 -16.27
CA THR A 72 -5.46 -12.00 -15.50
C THR A 72 -5.08 -12.64 -14.16
N GLY A 73 -5.54 -13.87 -13.88
CA GLY A 73 -5.12 -14.66 -12.72
C GLY A 73 -5.69 -14.21 -11.37
N ILE A 74 -6.76 -13.40 -11.34
CA ILE A 74 -7.46 -13.05 -10.10
C ILE A 74 -8.34 -14.22 -9.64
N PHE A 75 -9.05 -14.87 -10.55
CA PHE A 75 -9.82 -16.09 -10.27
C PHE A 75 -9.31 -17.25 -11.14
N THR A 76 -9.66 -18.48 -10.79
CA THR A 76 -9.49 -19.64 -11.69
C THR A 76 -10.81 -19.98 -12.36
N VAL A 77 -10.74 -20.67 -13.50
CA VAL A 77 -11.92 -21.28 -14.12
C VAL A 77 -11.58 -22.70 -14.55
N GLN A 78 -12.44 -23.65 -14.20
CA GLN A 78 -12.36 -25.03 -14.66
C GLN A 78 -13.39 -25.22 -15.78
N ASN A 79 -12.96 -25.88 -16.86
CA ASN A 79 -13.85 -26.22 -17.96
C ASN A 79 -14.92 -27.21 -17.48
N PRO A 80 -16.10 -27.21 -18.12
CA PRO A 80 -17.14 -28.18 -17.77
C PRO A 80 -16.62 -29.59 -18.00
N PRO A 81 -17.11 -30.58 -17.25
CA PRO A 81 -16.79 -31.96 -17.52
C PRO A 81 -17.34 -32.39 -18.90
N PRO A 82 -16.75 -33.41 -19.54
CA PRO A 82 -17.01 -33.76 -20.95
C PRO A 82 -18.45 -34.16 -21.26
N ASP A 83 -19.19 -34.56 -20.25
CA ASP A 83 -20.60 -34.96 -20.22
C ASP A 83 -21.59 -33.77 -20.12
N GLY A 84 -21.07 -32.55 -20.09
CA GLY A 84 -21.84 -31.31 -20.01
C GLY A 84 -21.90 -30.75 -18.59
N GLY A 85 -21.95 -29.44 -18.48
CA GLY A 85 -21.98 -28.75 -17.19
C GLY A 85 -21.71 -27.25 -17.30
N GLU A 86 -21.68 -26.58 -16.16
CA GLU A 86 -21.35 -25.16 -16.07
C GLU A 86 -19.85 -24.95 -15.80
N LEU A 87 -19.33 -23.79 -16.18
CA LEU A 87 -18.01 -23.37 -15.75
C LEU A 87 -18.00 -23.17 -14.24
N VAL A 88 -16.95 -23.68 -13.58
CA VAL A 88 -16.73 -23.50 -12.15
C VAL A 88 -15.60 -22.49 -11.95
N TYR A 89 -15.91 -21.39 -11.27
CA TYR A 89 -14.96 -20.35 -10.89
C TYR A 89 -14.41 -20.62 -9.50
N GLY A 90 -13.11 -20.46 -9.32
CA GLY A 90 -12.43 -20.70 -8.03
C GLY A 90 -11.62 -19.49 -7.57
N LEU A 91 -11.37 -19.42 -6.26
CA LEU A 91 -10.44 -18.44 -5.70
C LEU A 91 -8.98 -18.81 -6.05
N THR A 92 -8.16 -17.78 -6.21
CA THR A 92 -6.70 -17.87 -6.24
C THR A 92 -6.14 -17.32 -4.93
N PRO A 93 -4.84 -17.49 -4.62
CA PRO A 93 -4.22 -16.77 -3.51
C PRO A 93 -4.45 -15.25 -3.56
N ALA A 94 -4.51 -14.65 -4.75
CA ALA A 94 -4.76 -13.21 -4.91
C ALA A 94 -6.22 -12.83 -4.58
N SER A 95 -7.21 -13.58 -5.07
CA SER A 95 -8.62 -13.29 -4.74
C SER A 95 -9.02 -13.73 -3.34
N GLN A 96 -8.27 -14.61 -2.69
CA GLN A 96 -8.45 -14.92 -1.27
C GLN A 96 -8.29 -13.65 -0.40
N LEU A 97 -7.39 -12.75 -0.78
CA LEU A 97 -7.19 -11.45 -0.10
C LEU A 97 -8.35 -10.48 -0.30
N LEU A 98 -9.32 -10.82 -1.15
CA LEU A 98 -10.53 -10.04 -1.42
C LEU A 98 -11.74 -10.52 -0.63
N VAL A 99 -11.64 -11.62 0.13
CA VAL A 99 -12.74 -12.17 0.92
C VAL A 99 -12.88 -11.35 2.20
N GLY A 100 -14.00 -10.65 2.36
CA GLY A 100 -14.22 -9.70 3.45
C GLY A 100 -14.31 -10.36 4.82
N SER A 101 -14.84 -11.59 4.88
CA SER A 101 -15.00 -12.36 6.12
C SER A 101 -13.74 -13.12 6.56
N ALA A 102 -12.70 -13.18 5.72
CA ALA A 102 -11.48 -13.93 5.98
C ALA A 102 -10.30 -13.00 6.24
N ALA A 103 -9.42 -13.38 7.18
CA ALA A 103 -8.13 -12.71 7.35
C ALA A 103 -7.02 -13.54 6.67
N PRO A 104 -6.04 -12.91 5.99
CA PRO A 104 -5.93 -11.47 5.76
C PRO A 104 -6.88 -10.95 4.67
N ASN A 105 -7.32 -9.70 4.84
CA ASN A 105 -8.20 -8.98 3.91
C ASN A 105 -7.54 -7.65 3.51
N LEU A 106 -7.34 -7.44 2.20
CA LEU A 106 -6.78 -6.22 1.61
C LEU A 106 -7.82 -5.36 0.87
N THR A 107 -9.10 -5.73 0.89
CA THR A 107 -10.16 -4.95 0.23
C THR A 107 -10.24 -3.49 0.69
N PRO A 108 -9.99 -3.09 1.95
CA PRO A 108 -10.01 -1.68 2.32
C PRO A 108 -8.91 -0.87 1.64
N PHE A 109 -7.67 -1.39 1.58
CA PHE A 109 -6.57 -0.70 0.89
C PHE A 109 -6.86 -0.56 -0.61
N LEU A 110 -7.33 -1.64 -1.25
CA LEU A 110 -7.71 -1.59 -2.66
C LEU A 110 -8.93 -0.68 -2.91
N THR A 111 -9.83 -0.55 -1.94
CA THR A 111 -10.97 0.37 -1.97
C THR A 111 -10.50 1.82 -1.92
N LEU A 112 -9.53 2.14 -1.05
CA LEU A 112 -8.92 3.47 -1.01
C LEU A 112 -8.37 3.87 -2.37
N VAL A 113 -7.59 2.98 -3.01
CA VAL A 113 -6.97 3.26 -4.31
C VAL A 113 -7.99 3.29 -5.46
N LEU A 114 -8.91 2.31 -5.53
CA LEU A 114 -9.76 2.10 -6.71
C LEU A 114 -11.19 2.64 -6.60
N ARG A 115 -11.71 2.93 -5.41
CA ARG A 115 -13.10 3.42 -5.25
C ARG A 115 -13.21 4.89 -4.90
N SER A 116 -12.21 5.46 -4.22
CA SER A 116 -12.32 6.83 -3.72
C SER A 116 -12.40 7.88 -4.83
N ASN A 117 -12.10 7.53 -6.10
CA ASN A 117 -11.82 8.43 -7.23
C ASN A 117 -10.68 9.43 -6.97
N VAL A 118 -10.37 9.75 -5.71
CA VAL A 118 -9.32 10.65 -5.24
C VAL A 118 -7.99 10.33 -5.90
N PHE A 119 -7.62 9.06 -5.94
CA PHE A 119 -6.35 8.63 -6.54
C PHE A 119 -6.43 8.33 -8.04
N MET A 120 -7.59 8.00 -8.60
CA MET A 120 -7.69 7.62 -10.02
C MET A 120 -7.92 8.81 -10.95
N SER A 121 -8.79 9.74 -10.56
CA SER A 121 -9.12 10.89 -11.40
C SER A 121 -7.93 11.81 -11.71
N PRO A 122 -6.94 12.00 -10.81
CA PRO A 122 -5.79 12.86 -11.11
C PRO A 122 -4.99 12.39 -12.33
N PHE A 123 -4.89 11.09 -12.56
CA PHE A 123 -4.18 10.52 -13.71
C PHE A 123 -4.82 10.85 -15.07
N LEU A 124 -6.09 11.27 -15.11
CA LEU A 124 -6.72 11.77 -16.34
C LEU A 124 -6.13 13.13 -16.77
N GLY A 125 -5.59 13.91 -15.82
CA GLY A 125 -4.95 15.21 -16.04
C GLY A 125 -3.43 15.16 -16.13
N LEU A 126 -2.81 13.98 -16.04
CA LEU A 126 -1.36 13.82 -15.95
C LEU A 126 -0.59 14.50 -17.10
N GLY A 127 -1.10 14.39 -18.33
CA GLY A 127 -0.47 15.05 -19.48
C GLY A 127 -0.51 16.58 -19.40
N THR A 128 -1.57 17.17 -18.83
CA THR A 128 -1.66 18.62 -18.61
C THR A 128 -0.72 19.05 -17.49
N TRP A 129 -0.62 18.27 -16.42
CA TRP A 129 0.31 18.51 -15.31
C TRP A 129 1.76 18.57 -15.80
N PHE A 130 2.21 17.62 -16.63
CA PHE A 130 3.55 17.64 -17.23
C PHE A 130 3.85 18.85 -18.13
N GLN A 131 2.83 19.51 -18.66
CA GLN A 131 2.99 20.64 -19.59
C GLN A 131 3.09 22.00 -18.88
N HIS A 132 2.77 22.07 -17.59
CA HIS A 132 2.68 23.33 -16.87
C HIS A 132 3.62 23.32 -15.66
N GLU A 133 4.44 24.36 -15.55
CA GLU A 133 5.07 24.70 -14.28
C GLU A 133 4.00 25.29 -13.37
N LEU A 134 3.59 24.53 -12.36
CA LEU A 134 2.62 24.98 -11.36
C LEU A 134 3.41 25.57 -10.18
N LEU A 135 3.20 26.85 -9.90
CA LEU A 135 3.78 27.55 -8.75
C LEU A 135 2.67 27.94 -7.76
N PRO A 136 2.77 27.56 -6.46
CA PRO A 136 3.76 26.65 -5.87
C PRO A 136 3.66 25.22 -6.43
N ASP A 137 4.67 24.38 -6.18
CA ASP A 137 4.78 23.00 -6.70
C ASP A 137 3.52 22.19 -6.34
N THR A 138 2.55 22.20 -7.26
CA THR A 138 1.19 21.73 -7.03
C THR A 138 1.10 20.28 -7.44
N SER A 139 0.76 19.40 -6.51
CA SER A 139 0.60 17.97 -6.77
C SER A 139 -0.56 17.68 -7.72
N LEU A 140 -0.53 16.50 -8.34
CA LEU A 140 -1.60 16.07 -9.26
C LEU A 140 -2.97 16.01 -8.55
N ILE A 141 -2.98 15.61 -7.28
CA ILE A 141 -4.17 15.62 -6.44
C ILE A 141 -4.68 17.04 -6.22
N GLU A 142 -3.82 17.99 -5.88
CA GLU A 142 -4.21 19.39 -5.68
C GLU A 142 -4.73 20.04 -6.96
N MET A 143 -4.10 19.77 -8.09
CA MET A 143 -4.56 20.25 -9.41
C MET A 143 -5.97 19.75 -9.72
N THR A 144 -6.32 18.53 -9.30
CA THR A 144 -7.59 17.88 -9.62
C THR A 144 -8.70 18.21 -8.63
N HIS A 145 -8.37 18.24 -7.33
CA HIS A 145 -9.34 18.32 -6.24
C HIS A 145 -9.31 19.67 -5.50
N GLY A 146 -8.33 20.53 -5.79
CA GLY A 146 -8.19 21.88 -5.23
C GLY A 146 -7.59 21.95 -3.82
N GLN A 147 -7.13 20.83 -3.27
CA GLN A 147 -6.57 20.70 -1.92
C GLN A 147 -5.66 19.46 -1.83
N SER A 148 -4.73 19.47 -0.88
CA SER A 148 -3.79 18.36 -0.66
C SER A 148 -4.50 17.11 -0.14
N LEU A 149 -3.84 15.95 -0.27
CA LEU A 149 -4.34 14.69 0.29
C LEU A 149 -4.55 14.78 1.81
N TRP A 150 -3.62 15.44 2.50
CA TRP A 150 -3.63 15.59 3.94
C TRP A 150 -4.75 16.55 4.40
N ASP A 151 -4.96 17.66 3.70
CA ASP A 151 -6.07 18.58 3.97
C ASP A 151 -7.43 17.90 3.73
N MET A 152 -7.54 17.04 2.71
CA MET A 152 -8.73 16.22 2.51
C MET A 152 -8.98 15.28 3.69
N ALA A 153 -7.94 14.61 4.18
CA ALA A 153 -8.06 13.71 5.32
C ALA A 153 -8.41 14.44 6.63
N ASP A 154 -7.98 15.69 6.80
CA ASP A 154 -8.33 16.50 7.97
C ASP A 154 -9.78 17.01 7.89
N HIS A 155 -10.18 17.60 6.75
CA HIS A 155 -11.46 18.30 6.63
C HIS A 155 -12.64 17.42 6.17
N ASN A 156 -12.39 16.22 5.62
CA ASN A 156 -13.44 15.30 5.16
C ASN A 156 -13.42 13.98 5.97
N PRO A 157 -14.28 13.86 7.00
CA PRO A 157 -14.34 12.66 7.85
C PRO A 157 -14.63 11.37 7.09
N ALA A 158 -15.41 11.43 5.99
CA ALA A 158 -15.71 10.25 5.18
C ALA A 158 -14.48 9.77 4.41
N PHE A 159 -13.70 10.69 3.85
CA PHE A 159 -12.43 10.35 3.21
C PHE A 159 -11.40 9.85 4.24
N ALA A 160 -11.27 10.53 5.38
CA ALA A 160 -10.39 10.13 6.48
C ALA A 160 -10.65 8.69 6.94
N ALA A 161 -11.93 8.30 7.05
CA ALA A 161 -12.31 6.94 7.43
C ALA A 161 -11.83 5.90 6.41
N VAL A 162 -12.05 6.15 5.11
CA VAL A 162 -11.61 5.24 4.03
C VAL A 162 -10.08 5.18 3.95
N PHE A 163 -9.40 6.32 4.10
CA PHE A 163 -7.95 6.41 4.13
C PHE A 163 -7.37 5.58 5.29
N ASN A 164 -7.86 5.84 6.51
CA ASN A 164 -7.41 5.13 7.70
C ASN A 164 -7.70 3.63 7.62
N GLU A 165 -8.88 3.21 7.17
CA GLU A 165 -9.22 1.79 7.02
C GLU A 165 -8.30 1.09 6.00
N GLY A 166 -8.00 1.75 4.88
CA GLY A 166 -7.05 1.25 3.90
C GLY A 166 -5.65 1.08 4.47
N MET A 167 -5.16 2.09 5.18
CA MET A 167 -3.86 2.09 5.85
C MET A 167 -3.73 1.05 6.97
N VAL A 168 -4.79 0.88 7.74
CA VAL A 168 -4.91 -0.14 8.78
C VAL A 168 -4.87 -1.55 8.17
N SER A 169 -5.63 -1.76 7.09
CA SER A 169 -5.67 -3.06 6.38
C SER A 169 -4.30 -3.45 5.83
N ASP A 170 -3.58 -2.52 5.20
CA ASP A 170 -2.23 -2.78 4.72
C ASP A 170 -1.27 -3.08 5.87
N SER A 171 -1.27 -2.24 6.91
CA SER A 171 -0.39 -2.41 8.07
C SER A 171 -0.60 -3.75 8.75
N ARG A 172 -1.85 -4.17 8.93
CA ARG A 172 -2.18 -5.49 9.49
C ARG A 172 -1.63 -6.64 8.66
N PHE A 173 -1.75 -6.56 7.33
CA PHE A 173 -1.26 -7.60 6.44
C PHE A 173 0.28 -7.67 6.47
N ILE A 174 0.95 -6.54 6.25
CA ILE A 174 2.40 -6.54 6.09
C ILE A 174 3.13 -6.78 7.40
N MET A 175 2.63 -6.24 8.52
CA MET A 175 3.29 -6.40 9.83
C MET A 175 3.18 -7.82 10.37
N ASP A 176 2.13 -8.57 10.04
CA ASP A 176 2.05 -10.00 10.37
C ASP A 176 3.21 -10.77 9.74
N ILE A 177 3.57 -10.46 8.48
CA ILE A 177 4.71 -11.06 7.78
C ILE A 177 6.02 -10.55 8.37
N VAL A 178 6.18 -9.24 8.57
CA VAL A 178 7.40 -8.65 9.15
C VAL A 178 7.72 -9.28 10.50
N ILE A 179 6.73 -9.43 11.38
CA ILE A 179 6.95 -10.01 12.72
C ILE A 179 7.36 -11.48 12.62
N LYS A 180 6.68 -12.26 11.77
CA LYS A 180 6.93 -13.71 11.65
C LYS A 180 8.26 -14.04 11.00
N GLU A 181 8.62 -13.32 9.93
CA GLU A 181 9.78 -13.66 9.08
C GLU A 181 10.98 -12.75 9.35
N TYR A 182 10.74 -11.51 9.74
CA TYR A 182 11.78 -10.48 9.90
C TYR A 182 11.80 -9.87 11.31
N GLY A 183 11.18 -10.53 12.30
CA GLY A 183 11.10 -10.01 13.68
C GLY A 183 12.46 -9.71 14.32
N HIS A 184 13.55 -10.28 13.80
CA HIS A 184 14.93 -9.96 14.20
C HIS A 184 15.29 -8.48 14.01
N VAL A 185 14.61 -7.75 13.11
CA VAL A 185 14.82 -6.29 12.95
C VAL A 185 14.43 -5.51 14.20
N PHE A 186 13.59 -6.08 15.08
CA PHE A 186 13.19 -5.47 16.35
C PHE A 186 13.91 -6.08 17.56
N GLN A 187 14.92 -6.95 17.36
CA GLN A 187 15.70 -7.49 18.47
C GLN A 187 16.69 -6.44 19.00
N GLY A 188 16.90 -6.44 20.32
CA GLY A 188 17.87 -5.58 21.00
C GLY A 188 17.42 -4.14 21.26
N ILE A 189 16.20 -3.75 20.86
CA ILE A 189 15.64 -2.43 21.18
C ILE A 189 14.77 -2.51 22.44
N SER A 190 14.77 -1.44 23.25
CA SER A 190 13.93 -1.33 24.45
C SER A 190 12.69 -0.43 24.26
N SER A 191 12.72 0.42 23.23
CA SER A 191 11.66 1.35 22.89
C SER A 191 11.65 1.66 21.39
N LEU A 192 10.47 1.91 20.85
CA LEU A 192 10.25 2.19 19.44
C LEU A 192 9.29 3.38 19.27
N MET A 193 9.67 4.34 18.42
CA MET A 193 8.82 5.45 18.00
C MET A 193 8.34 5.20 16.57
N ASP A 194 7.04 4.93 16.40
CA ASP A 194 6.37 4.80 15.11
C ASP A 194 5.94 6.20 14.64
N VAL A 195 6.70 6.79 13.71
CA VAL A 195 6.51 8.17 13.25
C VAL A 195 5.54 8.17 12.07
N ALA A 196 4.54 9.06 12.11
CA ALA A 196 3.37 9.02 11.24
C ALA A 196 2.66 7.65 11.28
N GLY A 197 2.64 7.04 12.47
CA GLY A 197 2.11 5.68 12.69
C GLY A 197 0.58 5.56 12.61
N GLY A 198 -0.13 6.66 12.37
CA GLY A 198 -1.58 6.69 12.20
C GLY A 198 -2.32 6.24 13.46
N LEU A 199 -3.23 5.27 13.28
CA LEU A 199 -3.95 4.64 14.39
C LEU A 199 -3.09 3.60 15.17
N GLY A 200 -1.82 3.44 14.79
CA GLY A 200 -0.84 2.64 15.50
C GLY A 200 -0.95 1.14 15.28
N GLU A 201 -1.52 0.68 14.16
CA GLU A 201 -1.62 -0.77 13.86
C GLU A 201 -0.25 -1.45 13.84
N ALA A 202 0.78 -0.80 13.26
CA ALA A 202 2.12 -1.34 13.23
C ALA A 202 2.76 -1.38 14.63
N ALA A 203 2.78 -0.25 15.35
CA ALA A 203 3.22 -0.20 16.74
C ALA A 203 2.51 -1.21 17.65
N GLN A 204 1.20 -1.41 17.50
CA GLN A 204 0.45 -2.39 18.28
C GLN A 204 0.88 -3.84 17.96
N ALA A 205 1.09 -4.15 16.68
CA ALA A 205 1.58 -5.46 16.27
C ALA A 205 2.97 -5.75 16.86
N ILE A 206 3.88 -4.77 16.80
CA ILE A 206 5.22 -4.85 17.39
C ILE A 206 5.13 -5.02 18.91
N SER A 207 4.36 -4.18 19.60
CA SER A 207 4.18 -4.23 21.05
C SER A 207 3.63 -5.60 21.52
N LYS A 208 2.71 -6.19 20.76
CA LYS A 208 2.15 -7.53 21.05
C LYS A 208 3.19 -8.64 20.87
N ALA A 209 4.00 -8.57 19.82
CA ALA A 209 5.01 -9.58 19.51
C ALA A 209 6.25 -9.47 20.40
N PHE A 210 6.60 -8.25 20.81
CA PHE A 210 7.77 -7.95 21.64
C PHE A 210 7.34 -7.13 22.88
N PRO A 211 6.74 -7.76 23.90
CA PRO A 211 6.18 -7.05 25.07
C PRO A 211 7.18 -6.24 25.90
N HIS A 212 8.48 -6.48 25.70
CA HIS A 212 9.56 -5.73 26.34
C HIS A 212 9.87 -4.40 25.63
N VAL A 213 9.39 -4.20 24.40
CA VAL A 213 9.60 -2.98 23.61
C VAL A 213 8.47 -2.00 23.91
N LYS A 214 8.82 -0.86 24.52
CA LYS A 214 7.86 0.24 24.73
C LYS A 214 7.60 0.96 23.42
N CYS A 215 6.40 0.79 22.86
CA CYS A 215 6.04 1.40 21.58
C CYS A 215 5.26 2.69 21.81
N SER A 216 5.63 3.73 21.06
CA SER A 216 4.90 4.99 20.98
C SER A 216 4.60 5.31 19.52
N VAL A 217 3.51 6.01 19.26
CA VAL A 217 3.13 6.53 17.95
C VAL A 217 3.20 8.05 18.00
N LEU A 218 3.91 8.67 17.05
CA LEU A 218 3.92 10.10 16.84
C LEU A 218 3.10 10.43 15.60
N ASP A 219 2.06 11.24 15.74
CA ASP A 219 1.25 11.70 14.61
C ASP A 219 0.62 13.07 14.88
N LEU A 220 -0.02 13.64 13.87
CA LEU A 220 -0.73 14.92 13.97
C LEU A 220 -1.92 14.83 14.93
N SER A 221 -2.30 15.97 15.50
CA SER A 221 -3.35 16.06 16.53
C SER A 221 -4.68 15.45 16.08
N HIS A 222 -5.11 15.74 14.85
CA HIS A 222 -6.38 15.25 14.30
C HIS A 222 -6.38 13.72 14.05
N VAL A 223 -5.21 13.08 14.01
CA VAL A 223 -5.05 11.62 13.89
C VAL A 223 -5.00 10.98 15.27
N VAL A 224 -4.14 11.48 16.16
CA VAL A 224 -3.97 10.95 17.53
C VAL A 224 -5.27 10.99 18.32
N THR A 225 -6.11 12.01 18.11
CA THR A 225 -7.44 12.10 18.75
C THR A 225 -8.40 10.96 18.37
N LYS A 226 -8.14 10.26 17.26
CA LYS A 226 -8.91 9.10 16.78
C LYS A 226 -8.25 7.76 17.15
N ALA A 227 -7.12 7.79 17.85
CA ALA A 227 -6.39 6.59 18.23
C ALA A 227 -7.24 5.67 19.14
N PRO A 228 -7.09 4.34 19.03
CA PRO A 228 -7.81 3.40 19.87
C PRO A 228 -7.39 3.51 21.34
N ALA A 229 -8.35 3.43 22.25
CA ALA A 229 -8.10 3.38 23.69
C ALA A 229 -7.78 1.94 24.15
N GLY A 230 -7.08 1.81 25.29
CA GLY A 230 -6.81 0.52 25.92
C GLY A 230 -5.72 -0.33 25.25
N THR A 231 -4.87 0.29 24.42
CA THR A 231 -3.70 -0.37 23.82
C THR A 231 -2.48 -0.23 24.73
N ASN A 232 -1.44 -1.04 24.48
CA ASN A 232 -0.14 -0.92 25.14
C ASN A 232 0.79 0.12 24.48
N VAL A 233 0.25 0.95 23.58
CA VAL A 233 0.98 1.93 22.79
C VAL A 233 0.68 3.33 23.29
N ASN A 234 1.70 4.15 23.45
CA ASN A 234 1.54 5.56 23.83
C ASN A 234 1.38 6.42 22.59
N TYR A 235 0.31 7.20 22.49
CA TYR A 235 0.11 8.13 21.37
C TYR A 235 0.56 9.54 21.75
N ILE A 236 1.37 10.14 20.88
CA ILE A 236 2.02 11.44 21.08
C ILE A 236 1.62 12.33 19.91
N THR A 237 1.00 13.46 20.22
CA THR A 237 0.73 14.50 19.22
C THR A 237 2.02 15.24 18.90
N GLY A 238 2.36 15.38 17.62
CA GLY A 238 3.47 16.23 17.20
C GLY A 238 3.67 16.28 15.70
N ASN A 239 4.68 17.03 15.29
CA ASN A 239 5.07 17.20 13.90
C ASN A 239 6.48 16.64 13.69
N MET A 240 6.62 15.61 12.86
CA MET A 240 7.90 14.95 12.58
C MET A 240 8.95 15.88 11.96
N PHE A 241 8.52 16.95 11.28
CA PHE A 241 9.41 17.98 10.75
C PHE A 241 10.05 18.85 11.83
N GLU A 242 9.46 18.90 13.01
CA GLU A 242 9.92 19.71 14.14
C GLU A 242 10.65 18.86 15.17
N TYR A 243 10.04 17.75 15.59
CA TYR A 243 10.55 16.95 16.70
C TYR A 243 10.05 15.50 16.65
N VAL A 244 10.96 14.57 16.92
CA VAL A 244 10.67 13.16 17.15
C VAL A 244 11.12 12.82 18.58
N ALA A 245 10.23 12.25 19.38
CA ALA A 245 10.53 11.94 20.78
C ALA A 245 11.56 10.79 20.89
N PRO A 246 12.46 10.80 21.91
CA PRO A 246 13.51 9.81 22.03
C PRO A 246 13.01 8.36 22.15
N ALA A 247 13.66 7.45 21.45
CA ALA A 247 13.43 6.01 21.52
C ALA A 247 14.71 5.25 21.12
N ASN A 248 14.78 3.95 21.40
CA ASN A 248 15.91 3.13 20.96
C ASN A 248 15.92 2.99 19.43
N ALA A 249 14.74 2.87 18.81
CA ALA A 249 14.59 2.88 17.36
C ALA A 249 13.42 3.76 16.93
N VAL A 250 13.54 4.32 15.73
CA VAL A 250 12.43 4.99 15.03
C VAL A 250 11.97 4.11 13.88
N PHE A 251 10.67 3.96 13.71
CA PHE A 251 10.04 3.22 12.62
C PHE A 251 9.29 4.18 11.69
N LEU A 252 9.52 4.06 10.39
CA LEU A 252 8.92 4.86 9.33
C LEU A 252 8.36 3.90 8.28
N LYS A 253 7.06 3.61 8.33
CA LYS A 253 6.38 2.76 7.34
C LYS A 253 5.53 3.63 6.44
N TRP A 254 5.79 3.63 5.13
CA TRP A 254 5.03 4.46 4.18
C TRP A 254 4.98 5.92 4.63
N VAL A 255 6.17 6.48 4.84
CA VAL A 255 6.32 7.87 5.27
C VAL A 255 7.20 8.61 4.29
N LEU A 256 8.42 8.13 4.06
CA LEU A 256 9.42 8.89 3.31
C LEU A 256 9.13 8.91 1.80
N HIS A 257 8.35 7.95 1.30
CA HIS A 257 7.89 7.97 -0.09
C HIS A 257 6.88 9.10 -0.41
N ASP A 258 6.24 9.70 0.60
CA ASP A 258 5.29 10.82 0.40
C ASP A 258 5.99 12.17 0.22
N TRP A 259 7.31 12.24 0.40
CA TRP A 259 8.05 13.50 0.48
C TRP A 259 9.23 13.56 -0.49
N GLY A 260 9.55 14.77 -0.93
CA GLY A 260 10.80 15.06 -1.64
C GLY A 260 12.04 14.86 -0.76
N ASP A 261 13.21 14.87 -1.40
CA ASP A 261 14.48 14.53 -0.75
C ASP A 261 14.85 15.46 0.42
N ASP A 262 14.66 16.78 0.27
CA ASP A 262 15.00 17.76 1.31
C ASP A 262 14.16 17.55 2.59
N ASP A 263 12.88 17.23 2.41
CA ASP A 263 11.95 16.91 3.49
C ASP A 263 12.30 15.56 4.13
N CYS A 264 12.63 14.55 3.34
CA CYS A 264 13.11 13.26 3.84
C CYS A 264 14.38 13.45 4.70
N VAL A 265 15.35 14.23 4.22
CA VAL A 265 16.58 14.52 4.96
C VAL A 265 16.26 15.24 6.28
N LYS A 266 15.30 16.17 6.29
CA LYS A 266 14.86 16.87 7.50
C LYS A 266 14.22 15.91 8.52
N ILE A 267 13.31 15.03 8.06
CA ILE A 267 12.67 14.00 8.89
C ILE A 267 13.74 13.06 9.47
N LEU A 268 14.62 12.53 8.61
CA LEU A 268 15.69 11.62 9.01
C LEU A 268 16.67 12.26 10.00
N LYS A 269 16.99 13.55 9.87
CA LYS A 269 17.80 14.29 10.85
C LYS A 269 17.13 14.34 12.22
N ASN A 270 15.82 14.53 12.28
CA ASN A 270 15.09 14.50 13.55
C ASN A 270 15.03 13.08 14.13
N CYS A 271 14.84 12.07 13.28
CA CYS A 271 14.90 10.67 13.70
C CYS A 271 16.28 10.30 14.26
N LYS A 272 17.37 10.77 13.63
CA LYS A 272 18.74 10.58 14.10
C LYS A 272 18.96 11.18 15.49
N LYS A 273 18.43 12.37 15.76
CA LYS A 273 18.52 13.02 17.08
C LYS A 273 17.72 12.27 18.16
N ALA A 274 16.70 11.51 17.76
CA ALA A 274 15.82 10.79 18.68
C ALA A 274 16.38 9.42 19.12
N ILE A 275 17.40 8.90 18.43
CA ILE A 275 17.98 7.58 18.71
C ILE A 275 19.35 7.68 19.39
N PRO A 276 19.73 6.69 20.23
CA PRO A 276 21.08 6.62 20.78
C PRO A 276 22.09 6.19 19.70
N PRO A 277 23.40 6.13 20.02
CA PRO A 277 24.40 5.54 19.11
C PRO A 277 24.14 4.04 18.81
N ARG A 278 24.76 3.54 17.74
CA ARG A 278 24.54 2.17 17.23
C ARG A 278 24.85 1.06 18.25
N ASP A 279 25.92 1.22 19.03
CA ASP A 279 26.35 0.27 20.07
C ASP A 279 25.35 0.16 21.24
N ALA A 280 24.58 1.22 21.47
CA ALA A 280 23.43 1.24 22.38
C ALA A 280 22.10 0.81 21.72
N GLY A 281 22.16 0.24 20.51
CA GLY A 281 21.01 -0.28 19.77
C GLY A 281 20.25 0.76 18.94
N GLY A 282 20.82 1.94 18.73
CA GLY A 282 20.22 3.03 17.94
C GLY A 282 20.11 2.72 16.46
N LYS A 283 18.90 2.81 15.90
CA LYS A 283 18.67 2.72 14.46
C LYS A 283 17.33 3.32 14.01
N VAL A 284 17.24 3.70 12.75
CA VAL A 284 15.98 3.97 12.07
C VAL A 284 15.65 2.77 11.19
N ILE A 285 14.40 2.31 11.24
CA ILE A 285 13.87 1.21 10.43
C ILE A 285 12.82 1.82 9.50
N ILE A 286 13.06 1.72 8.19
CA ILE A 286 12.17 2.24 7.15
C ILE A 286 11.55 1.05 6.42
N LEU A 287 10.26 1.15 6.12
CA LEU A 287 9.52 0.17 5.34
C LEU A 287 8.85 0.90 4.17
N ASP A 288 9.56 0.95 3.04
CA ASP A 288 9.18 1.61 1.78
C ASP A 288 9.67 0.80 0.57
N ILE A 289 9.38 1.22 -0.66
CA ILE A 289 9.88 0.55 -1.87
C ILE A 289 11.33 0.96 -2.13
N VAL A 290 12.13 0.01 -2.59
CA VAL A 290 13.44 0.27 -3.19
C VAL A 290 13.36 -0.18 -4.64
N ILE A 291 13.31 0.77 -5.58
CA ILE A 291 13.15 0.49 -7.00
C ILE A 291 14.30 -0.41 -7.48
N GLY A 292 13.93 -1.50 -8.17
CA GLY A 292 14.88 -2.46 -8.73
C GLY A 292 15.43 -3.48 -7.73
N ALA A 293 15.13 -3.35 -6.43
CA ALA A 293 15.50 -4.33 -5.42
C ALA A 293 14.45 -5.45 -5.32
N GLY A 294 14.91 -6.70 -5.11
CA GLY A 294 14.02 -7.87 -4.98
C GLY A 294 14.04 -8.77 -6.21
N PRO A 295 12.98 -9.59 -6.42
CA PRO A 295 12.87 -10.48 -7.57
C PRO A 295 13.03 -9.75 -8.90
N SER A 296 13.66 -10.40 -9.88
CA SER A 296 13.93 -9.80 -11.19
C SER A 296 12.80 -9.96 -12.21
N ASP A 297 11.67 -10.55 -11.81
CA ASP A 297 10.53 -10.83 -12.68
C ASP A 297 9.82 -9.53 -13.11
N LEU A 298 9.22 -9.57 -14.29
CA LEU A 298 8.63 -8.39 -14.92
C LEU A 298 7.48 -7.81 -14.10
N LYS A 299 6.63 -8.65 -13.51
CA LYS A 299 5.46 -8.19 -12.74
C LYS A 299 5.90 -7.42 -11.51
N HIS A 300 6.92 -7.90 -10.79
CA HIS A 300 7.47 -7.22 -9.63
C HIS A 300 8.04 -5.84 -10.01
N LYS A 301 8.93 -5.78 -11.01
CA LYS A 301 9.55 -4.53 -11.48
C LYS A 301 8.52 -3.53 -11.99
N GLU A 302 7.58 -3.99 -12.82
CA GLU A 302 6.51 -3.16 -13.36
C GLU A 302 5.65 -2.59 -12.24
N THR A 303 5.33 -3.39 -11.21
CA THR A 303 4.54 -2.90 -10.07
C THR A 303 5.29 -1.82 -9.28
N GLN A 304 6.61 -1.96 -9.08
CA GLN A 304 7.41 -0.94 -8.40
C GLN A 304 7.39 0.40 -9.14
N VAL A 305 7.67 0.40 -10.45
CA VAL A 305 7.71 1.66 -11.23
C VAL A 305 6.31 2.25 -11.48
N LEU A 306 5.26 1.42 -11.52
CA LEU A 306 3.89 1.91 -11.52
C LEU A 306 3.52 2.54 -10.17
N PHE A 307 4.06 2.04 -9.06
CA PHE A 307 3.85 2.63 -7.74
C PHE A 307 4.59 3.96 -7.59
N ASP A 308 5.79 4.09 -8.18
CA ASP A 308 6.50 5.37 -8.27
C ASP A 308 5.69 6.43 -9.03
N LEU A 309 5.23 6.09 -10.24
CA LEU A 309 4.33 6.96 -11.00
C LEU A 309 3.02 7.25 -10.24
N PHE A 310 2.55 6.31 -9.42
CA PHE A 310 1.38 6.49 -8.58
C PHE A 310 1.63 7.51 -7.47
N ILE A 311 2.76 7.43 -6.75
CA ILE A 311 3.03 8.28 -5.59
C ILE A 311 3.37 9.73 -5.98
N MET A 312 3.75 9.97 -7.25
CA MET A 312 3.80 11.32 -7.81
C MET A 312 2.50 12.11 -7.63
N CYS A 313 1.36 11.44 -7.42
CA CYS A 313 0.08 12.13 -7.19
C CYS A 313 0.08 13.05 -5.95
N VAL A 314 1.00 12.83 -5.02
CA VAL A 314 1.25 13.68 -3.83
C VAL A 314 2.63 14.35 -3.84
N ASN A 315 3.29 14.42 -5.00
CA ASN A 315 4.71 14.81 -5.14
C ASN A 315 5.68 13.90 -4.38
N GLY A 316 5.26 12.66 -4.11
CA GLY A 316 6.09 11.63 -3.52
C GLY A 316 7.06 11.00 -4.52
N ILE A 317 7.96 10.16 -4.01
CA ILE A 317 9.04 9.51 -4.78
C ILE A 317 9.28 8.10 -4.22
N GLU A 318 9.17 7.07 -5.06
CA GLU A 318 9.76 5.76 -4.75
C GLU A 318 11.21 5.73 -5.24
N ARG A 319 12.13 5.49 -4.30
CA ARG A 319 13.57 5.70 -4.54
C ARG A 319 14.28 4.40 -4.91
N ASP A 320 15.27 4.49 -5.77
CA ASP A 320 16.26 3.42 -5.94
C ASP A 320 17.26 3.39 -4.78
N GLU A 321 18.15 2.38 -4.76
CA GLU A 321 19.14 2.25 -3.67
C GLU A 321 20.10 3.45 -3.59
N GLN A 322 20.51 4.06 -4.71
CA GLN A 322 21.44 5.19 -4.68
C GLN A 322 20.77 6.46 -4.15
N GLU A 323 19.49 6.67 -4.47
CA GLU A 323 18.69 7.77 -3.94
C GLU A 323 18.44 7.59 -2.43
N TRP A 324 18.05 6.38 -1.98
CA TRP A 324 17.95 6.05 -0.55
C TRP A 324 19.27 6.29 0.18
N LYS A 325 20.36 5.77 -0.37
CA LYS A 325 21.70 5.97 0.15
C LYS A 325 22.02 7.45 0.32
N LYS A 326 21.74 8.26 -0.70
CA LYS A 326 22.00 9.70 -0.68
C LYS A 326 21.27 10.38 0.48
N ILE A 327 19.95 10.22 0.59
CA ILE A 327 19.18 10.91 1.65
C ILE A 327 19.56 10.43 3.06
N ILE A 328 19.91 9.15 3.22
CA ILE A 328 20.39 8.59 4.49
C ILE A 328 21.72 9.23 4.91
N PHE A 329 22.68 9.34 3.98
CA PHE A 329 23.98 9.97 4.26
C PHE A 329 23.87 11.50 4.43
N ASP A 330 23.02 12.18 3.66
CA ASP A 330 22.78 13.62 3.79
C ASP A 330 22.08 13.98 5.12
N ALA A 331 21.31 13.03 5.69
CA ALA A 331 20.77 13.11 7.04
C ALA A 331 21.82 12.83 8.14
N GLY A 332 23.02 12.41 7.74
CA GLY A 332 24.19 12.22 8.59
C GLY A 332 24.36 10.82 9.14
N PHE A 333 23.59 9.82 8.72
CA PHE A 333 23.81 8.42 9.13
C PHE A 333 25.14 7.89 8.56
N ASN A 334 25.74 6.91 9.23
CA ASN A 334 27.07 6.39 8.85
C ASN A 334 27.02 5.09 8.05
N ASP A 335 25.93 4.34 8.16
CA ASP A 335 25.78 3.02 7.55
C ASP A 335 24.30 2.72 7.32
N TYR A 336 24.00 1.86 6.35
CA TYR A 336 22.65 1.40 6.07
C TYR A 336 22.65 -0.04 5.55
N LYS A 337 21.51 -0.72 5.71
CA LYS A 337 21.28 -2.07 5.19
C LYS A 337 19.90 -2.14 4.56
N ILE A 338 19.82 -2.65 3.33
CA ILE A 338 18.55 -2.93 2.65
C ILE A 338 18.29 -4.42 2.65
N ILE A 339 17.05 -4.79 2.99
CA ILE A 339 16.54 -6.16 2.95
C ILE A 339 15.36 -6.15 1.95
N PRO A 340 15.56 -6.61 0.70
CA PRO A 340 14.55 -6.51 -0.35
C PRO A 340 13.53 -7.65 -0.24
N VAL A 341 12.55 -7.44 0.64
CA VAL A 341 11.57 -8.45 1.07
C VAL A 341 10.16 -7.84 1.12
N LEU A 342 9.14 -8.66 1.34
CA LEU A 342 7.75 -8.20 1.53
C LEU A 342 7.05 -7.71 0.24
N GLY A 343 7.28 -8.44 -0.86
CA GLY A 343 6.71 -8.11 -2.17
C GLY A 343 7.48 -6.97 -2.84
N VAL A 344 6.81 -5.85 -3.11
CA VAL A 344 7.42 -4.68 -3.75
C VAL A 344 8.24 -3.81 -2.80
N ARG A 345 8.06 -3.99 -1.49
CA ARG A 345 8.69 -3.17 -0.45
C ARG A 345 10.10 -3.65 -0.14
N SER A 346 10.73 -2.99 0.81
CA SER A 346 11.98 -3.39 1.43
C SER A 346 11.97 -2.94 2.89
N ILE A 347 12.81 -3.56 3.72
CA ILE A 347 13.16 -3.04 5.03
C ILE A 347 14.53 -2.37 4.89
N ILE A 348 14.66 -1.11 5.31
CA ILE A 348 15.92 -0.39 5.34
C ILE A 348 16.26 -0.07 6.80
N GLU A 349 17.44 -0.49 7.25
CA GLU A 349 17.98 -0.11 8.56
C GLU A 349 19.05 0.97 8.35
N ALA A 350 18.89 2.15 8.94
CA ALA A 350 19.88 3.23 8.92
C ALA A 350 20.50 3.41 10.32
N TYR A 351 21.83 3.51 10.38
CA TYR A 351 22.60 3.50 11.63
C TYR A 351 23.33 4.85 11.85
N PRO A 352 23.18 5.47 13.04
CA PRO A 352 23.60 6.85 13.30
C PRO A 352 25.11 7.08 13.30
#